data_AF-A0A162QNP4-F1
#
_entry.id   AF-A0A162QNP4-F1
#
_cell.length_a   1.000
_cell.length_b   1.000
_cell.length_c   1.000
_cell.angle_alpha   90.00
_cell.angle_beta   90.00
_cell.angle_gamma   90.00
#
_symmetry.space_group_name_H-M   'P 1'
#
loop_
_entity.id
_entity.type
_entity.pdbx_description
1 polymer ?
#
loop_
_entity_poly.entity_id
_entity_poly.type
_entity_poly.pdbx_seq_one_letter_code
_entity_poly.pdbx_strand_id
1 'polypeptide(L)' 'MSEMEQDARDLLFKTLMTLSVGALWMLVNMAIGLYAGWFFFEHSPKLGNYICYAFFLGSLGWMLRYFYKLWTKKA' A
#
# COMPACT_ATOMS: atom_id res chain seq x y z
N MET A 1 -22.48 -25.04 3.18
CA MET A 1 -21.66 -24.36 2.15
C MET A 1 -20.52 -25.30 1.84
N SER A 2 -20.28 -25.65 0.58
CA SER A 2 -19.22 -26.63 0.25
C SER A 2 -17.84 -26.04 0.59
N GLU A 3 -16.86 -26.87 0.97
CA GLU A 3 -15.51 -26.37 1.29
C GLU A 3 -14.89 -25.61 0.11
N MET A 4 -15.17 -26.05 -1.13
CA MET A 4 -14.73 -25.40 -2.36
C MET A 4 -15.28 -23.98 -2.53
N GLU A 5 -16.51 -23.73 -2.07
CA GLU A 5 -17.14 -22.40 -2.12
C GLU A 5 -16.53 -21.45 -1.09
N GLN A 6 -16.16 -21.97 0.09
CA GLN A 6 -15.47 -21.18 1.13
C GLN A 6 -14.06 -20.79 0.69
N ASP A 7 -13.32 -21.71 0.08
CA ASP A 7 -11.96 -21.46 -0.43
C ASP A 7 -11.98 -20.43 -1.58
N ALA A 8 -12.90 -20.59 -2.54
CA ALA A 8 -13.08 -19.62 -3.61
C ALA A 8 -13.43 -18.21 -3.09
N ARG A 9 -14.30 -18.13 -2.08
CA ARG A 9 -14.67 -16.86 -1.44
C ARG A 9 -13.49 -16.20 -0.74
N ASP A 10 -12.66 -16.98 -0.05
CA ASP A 10 -11.50 -16.46 0.66
C ASP A 10 -10.41 -15.95 -0.31
N LEU A 11 -10.18 -16.65 -1.41
CA LEU A 11 -9.29 -16.20 -2.48
C LEU A 11 -9.76 -14.87 -3.10
N LEU A 12 -11.06 -14.76 -3.43
CA LEU A 12 -11.63 -13.53 -3.96
C LEU A 12 -11.51 -12.38 -2.95
N PHE A 13 -11.76 -12.65 -1.67
CA PHE A 13 -11.64 -11.65 -0.62
C PHE A 13 -10.19 -11.16 -0.45
N LYS A 14 -9.22 -12.08 -0.36
CA LYS A 14 -7.79 -11.76 -0.27
C LYS A 14 -7.30 -10.96 -1.47
N THR A 15 -7.73 -11.34 -2.67
CA THR A 15 -7.38 -10.63 -3.91
C THR A 15 -7.97 -9.23 -3.95
N LEU A 16 -9.28 -9.10 -3.67
CA LEU A 16 -9.97 -7.81 -3.63
C LEU A 16 -9.35 -6.88 -2.59
N MET A 17 -8.97 -7.41 -1.43
CA MET A 17 -8.39 -6.63 -0.36
C MET A 17 -6.95 -6.21 -0.68
N THR A 18 -6.18 -7.06 -1.35
CA THR A 18 -4.84 -6.71 -1.87
C THR A 18 -4.93 -5.58 -2.90
N LEU A 19 -5.84 -5.69 -3.86
CA LEU A 19 -6.07 -4.66 -4.88
C LEU A 19 -6.55 -3.34 -4.27
N SER A 20 -7.57 -3.40 -3.41
CA SER A 20 -8.14 -2.23 -2.76
C SER A 20 -7.11 -1.47 -1.94
N VAL A 21 -6.35 -2.18 -1.08
CA VAL A 21 -5.32 -1.56 -0.23
C VAL A 21 -4.15 -1.03 -1.06
N GLY A 22 -3.73 -1.75 -2.11
CA GLY A 22 -2.68 -1.28 -3.01
C GLY A 22 -3.08 0.00 -3.75
N ALA A 23 -4.30 0.05 -4.28
CA ALA A 23 -4.84 1.24 -4.93
C ALA A 23 -4.97 2.41 -3.97
N LEU A 24 -5.49 2.19 -2.76
CA LEU A 24 -5.61 3.21 -1.71
C LEU A 24 -4.22 3.76 -1.31
N TRP A 25 -3.24 2.88 -1.16
CA TRP A 25 -1.86 3.27 -0.85
C TRP A 25 -1.27 4.13 -1.95
N MET A 26 -1.45 3.78 -3.23
CA MET A 26 -0.98 4.60 -4.35
C MET A 26 -1.68 5.97 -4.36
N LEU A 27 -2.99 6.02 -4.19
CA LEU A 27 -3.76 7.28 -4.16
C LEU A 27 -3.31 8.20 -3.02
N VAL A 28 -3.11 7.66 -1.82
CA VAL A 28 -2.64 8.44 -0.67
C VAL A 28 -1.23 8.96 -0.91
N ASN A 29 -0.31 8.12 -1.41
CA ASN A 29 1.06 8.55 -1.68
C ASN A 29 1.14 9.57 -2.82
N MET A 30 0.33 9.43 -3.87
CA MET A 30 0.22 10.42 -4.93
C MET A 30 -0.38 11.72 -4.42
N ALA A 31 -1.45 11.66 -3.63
CA ALA A 31 -2.07 12.84 -3.05
C ALA A 31 -1.09 13.60 -2.14
N ILE A 32 -0.43 12.91 -1.21
CA ILE A 32 0.58 13.52 -0.33
C ILE A 32 1.76 14.05 -1.15
N GLY A 33 2.27 13.26 -2.10
CA GLY A 33 3.42 13.61 -2.92
C GLY A 33 3.20 14.82 -3.83
N LEU A 34 2.00 14.93 -4.41
CA LEU A 34 1.59 16.07 -5.24
C LEU A 34 1.25 17.29 -4.37
N TYR A 35 0.50 17.12 -3.28
CA TYR A 35 0.05 18.22 -2.43
C TYR A 35 1.20 18.87 -1.65
N ALA A 36 2.19 18.08 -1.23
CA ALA A 36 3.37 18.61 -0.57
C ALA A 36 4.37 19.25 -1.55
N GLY A 37 4.20 19.05 -2.87
CA GLY A 37 5.17 19.48 -3.89
C GLY A 37 6.54 18.80 -3.78
N TRP A 38 6.68 17.81 -2.90
CA TRP A 38 7.94 17.17 -2.54
C TRP A 38 8.41 16.12 -3.57
N PHE A 39 7.58 15.82 -4.57
CA PHE A 39 7.95 14.99 -5.72
C PHE A 39 8.86 15.72 -6.72
N PHE A 40 8.81 17.05 -6.76
CA PHE A 40 9.61 17.86 -7.66
C PHE A 40 10.74 18.53 -6.88
N PHE A 41 11.98 18.25 -7.28
CA PHE A 41 13.16 18.92 -6.74
C PHE A 41 13.31 20.28 -7.41
N GLU A 42 12.59 21.30 -6.93
CA GLU A 42 12.85 22.67 -7.33
C GLU A 42 14.15 23.17 -6.66
N HIS A 43 15.24 23.15 -7.45
CA HIS A 43 16.59 23.67 -7.19
C HIS A 43 17.43 23.07 -6.04
N SER A 44 16.85 22.60 -4.93
CA SER A 44 17.63 22.02 -3.82
C SER A 44 16.80 21.00 -3.03
N PRO A 45 17.35 19.83 -2.66
CA PRO A 45 16.65 18.86 -1.82
C PRO A 45 16.39 19.47 -0.43
N LYS A 46 15.15 19.86 -0.17
CA LYS A 46 14.71 20.30 1.16
C LYS A 46 14.46 19.09 2.08
N LEU A 47 14.59 19.28 3.39
CA LEU A 47 14.31 18.27 4.42
C LEU A 47 12.93 17.59 4.25
N GLY A 48 11.93 18.34 3.76
CA GLY A 48 10.59 17.80 3.46
C GLY A 48 10.59 16.64 2.46
N ASN A 49 11.44 16.70 1.42
CA ASN A 49 11.53 15.65 0.42
C ASN A 49 12.08 14.36 1.04
N TYR A 50 13.13 14.45 1.87
CA TYR A 50 13.71 13.30 2.57
C TYR A 50 12.70 12.62 3.50
N ILE A 51 11.93 13.39 4.26
CA ILE A 51 10.88 12.85 5.13
C ILE A 51 9.79 12.16 4.29
N CYS A 52 9.42 12.75 3.15
CA CYS A 52 8.43 12.16 2.26
C CYS A 52 8.89 10.81 1.67
N TYR A 53 10.13 10.74 1.20
CA TYR A 53 10.71 9.49 0.69
C TYR A 53 10.90 8.44 1.78
N ALA A 54 11.30 8.85 2.99
CA ALA A 54 11.39 7.94 4.14
C ALA A 54 10.01 7.39 4.54
N PHE A 55 8.97 8.25 4.53
CA PHE A 55 7.59 7.82 4.75
C PHE A 55 7.08 6.90 3.64
N PHE A 56 7.39 7.20 2.38
CA PHE A 56 7.04 6.37 1.24
C PHE A 56 7.64 4.96 1.37
N LEU A 57 8.95 4.87 1.64
CA LEU A 57 9.64 3.58 1.84
C LEU A 57 9.13 2.84 3.08
N GLY A 58 8.90 3.55 4.20
CA GLY A 58 8.36 2.97 5.42
C GLY A 58 6.94 2.42 5.22
N SER A 59 6.07 3.18 4.55
CA SER A 59 4.70 2.78 4.27
C SER A 59 4.64 1.63 3.26
N LEU A 60 5.54 1.59 2.28
CA LEU A 60 5.69 0.45 1.36
C LEU A 60 6.03 -0.83 2.14
N GLY A 61 7.02 -0.76 3.05
CA GLY A 61 7.40 -1.89 3.89
C GLY A 61 6.24 -2.39 4.77
N TRP A 62 5.46 -1.46 5.33
CA TRP A 62 4.27 -1.79 6.10
C TRP A 62 3.20 -2.47 5.24
N MET A 63 2.94 -1.96 4.02
CA MET A 63 1.98 -2.54 3.09
C MET A 63 2.36 -3.97 2.69
N LEU A 64 3.64 -4.20 2.36
CA LEU A 64 4.14 -5.54 2.05
C LEU A 64 4.00 -6.49 3.23
N ARG A 65 4.28 -6.03 4.46
CA ARG A 65 4.04 -6.81 5.68
C ARG A 65 2.56 -7.12 5.89
N TYR A 66 1.67 -6.17 5.59
CA TYR A 66 0.23 -6.38 5.67
C TYR A 66 -0.23 -7.45 4.67
N PHE A 67 0.21 -7.37 3.41
CA PHE A 67 -0.09 -8.40 2.41
C PHE A 67 0.49 -9.75 2.80
N TYR A 68 1.76 -9.81 3.24
CA TYR A 68 2.33 -11.06 3.72
C TYR A 68 1.47 -11.68 4.82
N LYS A 69 1.03 -10.88 5.81
CA LYS A 69 0.16 -11.36 6.88
C LYS A 69 -1.23 -11.78 6.39
N LEU A 70 -1.81 -11.05 5.43
CA LEU A 70 -3.10 -11.36 4.82
C LEU A 70 -3.08 -12.73 4.11
N TRP A 71 -2.00 -13.02 3.39
CA TRP A 71 -1.82 -14.28 2.66
C TRP A 71 -1.32 -15.42 3.55
N THR A 72 -0.57 -15.14 4.61
CA THR A 72 -0.06 -16.15 5.57
C THR A 72 -1.11 -16.53 6.62
N LYS A 73 -2.10 -15.67 6.87
CA LYS A 73 -3.23 -16.03 7.72
C LYS A 73 -4.10 -17.03 6.93
N LYS A 74 -3.91 -18.33 7.23
CA LYS A 74 -4.87 -19.36 6.82
C LYS A 74 -6.25 -18.96 7.33
N ALA A 75 -7.23 -19.00 6.43
CA ALA A 75 -8.63 -18.91 6.79
C ALA A 75 -9.01 -20.08 7.72
#